data_AF-A0A414Q718-F1
#
_entry.id   AF-A0A414Q718-F1
#
_cell.length_a   1.000
_cell.length_b   1.000
_cell.length_c   1.000
_cell.angle_alpha   90.00
_cell.angle_beta   90.00
_cell.angle_gamma   90.00
#
_symmetry.space_group_name_H-M   'P 1'
#
loop_
_entity.id
_entity.type
_entity.pdbx_description
1 polymer ?
#
loop_
_entity_poly.entity_id
_entity_poly.type
_entity_poly.pdbx_seq_one_letter_code
_entity_poly.pdbx_strand_id
1 'polypeptide(L)'
;MRPTRKCEFCGKTFVPRSGMQKYCSEECQAEAKRLRKKRQQDLINGIEPIMDLQHQEYLTFSKAAILMGCTRQYIYKLVANGKLKASRLSSRMAFVRKADIEKMFEGNPYKRVIPYGKRKPSCKPKTTNKQEPTKGKEENEVLDYYSGEEVMSIYKVKKSWLYTSARRNKIPMCRIAGKNYYSKRHIDVFFGTAVDIHSITEWVTADDVEEVFSMSKSALRAYTYRHKIPTKREYGRTYYSKEHLEELRRTDLMSDDNYYTTEQVQQLYGLTSANICHIVRAHHISKVKVGVKNLLLKTDVERAMAERAAKGL
;
A
#
# COMPACT_ATOMS: atom_id res chain seq x y z
N MET A 1 42.94 6.07 -3.32
CA MET A 1 42.93 4.94 -4.28
C MET A 1 42.05 5.30 -5.48
N ARG A 2 42.46 5.00 -6.72
CA ARG A 2 41.58 5.18 -7.89
C ARG A 2 40.46 4.12 -7.83
N PRO A 3 39.18 4.48 -8.06
CA PRO A 3 38.09 3.53 -8.01
C PRO A 3 38.24 2.49 -9.12
N THR A 4 38.18 1.20 -8.78
CA THR A 4 38.21 0.09 -9.75
C THR A 4 36.79 -0.38 -10.05
N ARG A 5 36.56 -0.86 -11.28
CA ARG A 5 35.27 -1.44 -11.72
C ARG A 5 35.49 -2.79 -12.38
N LYS A 6 34.48 -3.65 -12.37
CA LYS A 6 34.48 -4.92 -13.10
C LYS A 6 33.90 -4.73 -14.50
N CYS A 7 34.55 -5.29 -15.52
CA CYS A 7 34.07 -5.27 -16.89
C CYS A 7 32.79 -6.10 -17.03
N GLU A 8 31.73 -5.55 -17.64
CA GLU A 8 30.46 -6.26 -17.87
C GLU A 8 30.56 -7.45 -18.83
N PHE A 9 31.65 -7.55 -19.62
CA PHE A 9 31.85 -8.61 -20.60
C PHE A 9 32.79 -9.71 -20.11
N CYS A 10 34.04 -9.37 -19.78
CA CYS A 10 35.05 -10.35 -19.40
C CYS A 10 35.24 -10.52 -17.88
N GLY A 11 34.53 -9.74 -17.05
CA GLY A 11 34.58 -9.81 -15.59
C GLY A 11 35.86 -9.27 -14.93
N LYS A 12 36.90 -8.92 -15.71
CA LYS A 12 38.17 -8.39 -15.20
C LYS A 12 38.00 -7.03 -14.55
N THR A 13 38.74 -6.78 -13.47
CA THR A 13 38.80 -5.47 -12.80
C THR A 13 39.69 -4.51 -13.57
N PHE A 14 39.23 -3.28 -13.80
CA PHE A 14 39.98 -2.23 -14.49
C PHE A 14 39.77 -0.87 -13.83
N VAL A 15 40.66 0.08 -14.11
CA VAL A 15 40.53 1.47 -13.69
C VAL A 15 39.83 2.25 -14.80
N PRO A 16 38.61 2.77 -14.60
CA PRO A 16 37.88 3.50 -15.62
C PRO A 16 38.51 4.87 -15.87
N ARG A 17 38.57 5.27 -17.14
CA ARG A 17 39.01 6.61 -17.57
C ARG A 17 37.89 7.65 -17.44
N SER A 18 36.63 7.20 -17.47
CA SER A 18 35.43 8.02 -17.31
C SER A 18 34.43 7.35 -16.39
N GLY A 19 33.64 8.15 -15.66
CA GLY A 19 32.58 7.67 -14.76
C GLY A 19 31.51 6.81 -15.44
N MET A 20 31.42 6.83 -16.78
CA MET A 20 30.47 6.04 -17.58
C MET A 20 31.09 4.79 -18.23
N GLN A 21 32.39 4.54 -18.06
CA GLN A 21 33.05 3.40 -18.69
C GLN A 21 32.62 2.07 -18.03
N LYS A 22 32.07 1.16 -18.83
CA LYS A 22 31.52 -0.15 -18.42
C LYS A 22 32.39 -1.36 -18.80
N TYR A 23 33.29 -1.18 -19.78
CA TYR A 23 34.14 -2.24 -20.32
C TYR A 23 35.63 -1.87 -20.18
N CYS A 24 36.48 -2.88 -20.03
CA CYS A 24 37.92 -2.69 -19.87
C CYS A 24 38.65 -2.28 -21.16
N SER A 25 38.11 -2.65 -22.34
CA SER A 25 38.68 -2.34 -23.66
C SER A 25 37.56 -2.13 -24.70
N GLU A 26 37.91 -1.49 -25.82
CA GLU A 26 37.00 -1.32 -26.96
C GLU A 26 36.58 -2.67 -27.56
N GLU A 27 37.47 -3.66 -27.54
CA GLU A 27 37.18 -5.04 -27.95
C GLU A 27 36.05 -5.66 -27.12
N CYS A 28 36.14 -5.59 -25.78
CA CYS A 28 35.10 -6.08 -24.88
C CYS A 28 33.76 -5.37 -25.10
N GLN A 29 33.79 -4.08 -25.45
CA GLN A 29 32.59 -3.32 -25.78
C GLN A 29 31.98 -3.76 -27.13
N ALA A 30 32.81 -4.00 -28.14
CA ALA A 30 32.39 -4.48 -29.46
C ALA A 30 31.81 -5.90 -29.38
N GLU A 31 32.46 -6.80 -28.65
CA GLU A 31 31.99 -8.17 -28.45
C GLU A 31 30.68 -8.23 -27.65
N ALA A 32 30.56 -7.43 -26.59
CA ALA A 32 29.30 -7.30 -25.85
C ALA A 32 28.15 -6.81 -26.75
N LYS A 33 28.43 -5.85 -27.65
CA LYS A 33 27.46 -5.35 -28.64
C LYS A 33 27.08 -6.43 -29.65
N ARG A 34 28.04 -7.20 -30.16
CA ARG A 34 27.82 -8.30 -31.10
C ARG A 34 26.98 -9.42 -30.46
N LEU A 35 27.30 -9.81 -29.22
CA LEU A 35 26.56 -10.85 -28.49
C LEU A 35 25.11 -10.43 -28.21
N ARG A 36 24.88 -9.16 -27.86
CA ARG A 36 23.52 -8.61 -27.68
C ARG A 36 22.73 -8.65 -28.99
N LYS A 37 23.31 -8.23 -30.11
CA LYS A 37 22.66 -8.31 -31.43
C LYS A 37 22.37 -9.76 -31.85
N LYS A 38 23.31 -10.69 -31.62
CA LYS A 38 23.10 -12.11 -31.91
C LYS A 38 21.94 -12.68 -31.09
N ARG A 39 21.91 -12.44 -29.78
CA ARG A 39 20.81 -12.88 -28.90
C ARG A 39 19.45 -12.29 -29.33
N GLN A 40 19.43 -11.03 -29.77
CA GLN A 40 18.22 -10.41 -30.29
C GLN A 40 17.78 -11.07 -31.61
N GLN A 41 18.70 -11.36 -32.51
CA GLN A 41 18.41 -12.06 -33.77
C GLN A 41 17.92 -13.50 -33.52
N ASP A 42 18.56 -14.24 -32.62
CA ASP A 42 18.17 -15.60 -32.25
C ASP A 42 16.74 -15.64 -31.68
N LEU A 43 16.33 -14.60 -30.94
CA LEU A 43 14.96 -14.45 -30.45
C LEU A 43 13.96 -14.18 -31.59
N ILE A 44 14.31 -13.30 -32.53
CA ILE A 44 13.47 -12.97 -33.69
C ILE A 44 13.29 -14.19 -34.61
N ASN A 45 14.38 -14.88 -34.92
CA ASN A 45 14.39 -16.09 -35.75
C ASN A 45 13.60 -17.26 -35.09
N GLY A 46 13.49 -17.27 -33.76
CA GLY A 46 12.66 -18.25 -33.04
C GLY A 46 11.16 -17.96 -33.10
N ILE A 47 10.78 -16.70 -33.35
CA ILE A 47 9.37 -16.23 -33.38
C ILE A 47 8.83 -16.21 -34.82
N GLU A 48 9.67 -15.91 -35.81
CA GLU A 48 9.34 -15.90 -37.24
C GLU A 48 8.51 -17.11 -37.72
N PRO A 49 8.85 -18.38 -37.37
CA PRO A 49 8.07 -19.53 -37.84
C PRO A 49 6.69 -19.66 -37.19
N ILE A 50 6.34 -18.88 -36.14
CA ILE A 50 5.03 -18.96 -35.48
C ILE A 50 3.97 -18.15 -36.23
N MET A 51 4.36 -17.03 -36.85
CA MET A 51 3.42 -16.14 -37.55
C MET A 51 2.89 -16.76 -38.85
N ASP A 52 3.74 -17.44 -39.62
CA ASP A 52 3.34 -18.13 -40.85
C ASP A 52 2.45 -19.36 -40.58
N LEU A 53 2.55 -19.95 -39.38
CA LEU A 53 1.74 -21.10 -38.97
C LEU A 53 0.33 -20.71 -38.53
N GLN A 54 0.10 -19.47 -38.08
CA GLN A 54 -1.22 -19.03 -37.63
C GLN A 54 -2.24 -18.91 -38.78
N HIS A 55 -1.77 -18.67 -40.00
CA HIS A 55 -2.60 -18.48 -41.20
C HIS A 55 -2.90 -19.79 -41.95
N GLN A 56 -2.22 -20.90 -41.59
CA GLN A 56 -2.46 -22.20 -42.21
C GLN A 56 -3.65 -22.90 -41.57
N GLU A 57 -4.68 -23.22 -42.36
CA GLU A 57 -5.87 -23.92 -41.89
C GLU A 57 -5.62 -25.41 -41.56
N TYR A 58 -4.71 -26.04 -42.31
CA TYR A 58 -4.33 -27.44 -42.15
C TYR A 58 -2.89 -27.56 -41.65
N LEU A 59 -2.74 -28.15 -40.47
CA LEU A 59 -1.45 -28.26 -39.79
C LEU A 59 -1.01 -29.72 -39.73
N THR A 60 0.25 -29.99 -40.06
CA THR A 60 0.86 -31.28 -39.73
C THR A 60 0.99 -31.42 -38.21
N PHE A 61 1.15 -32.65 -37.71
CA PHE A 61 1.24 -32.86 -36.26
C PHE A 61 2.44 -32.15 -35.61
N SER A 62 3.54 -31.95 -36.34
CA SER A 62 4.68 -31.16 -35.85
C SER A 62 4.32 -29.67 -35.75
N LYS A 63 3.65 -29.11 -36.76
CA LYS A 63 3.20 -27.71 -36.76
C LYS A 63 2.14 -27.44 -35.70
N ALA A 64 1.18 -28.35 -35.55
CA ALA A 64 0.17 -28.27 -34.50
C ALA A 64 0.79 -28.34 -33.09
N ALA A 65 1.89 -29.08 -32.91
CA ALA A 65 2.58 -29.20 -31.63
C ALA A 65 3.26 -27.87 -31.24
N ILE A 66 3.89 -27.21 -32.22
CA ILE A 66 4.45 -25.86 -32.06
C ILE A 66 3.34 -24.86 -31.74
N LEU A 67 2.23 -24.88 -32.48
CA LEU A 67 1.11 -23.97 -32.27
C LEU A 67 0.47 -24.10 -30.87
N MET A 68 0.31 -25.34 -30.38
CA MET A 68 -0.24 -25.59 -29.04
C MET A 68 0.80 -25.48 -27.91
N GLY A 69 2.10 -25.35 -28.23
CA GLY A 69 3.17 -25.34 -27.25
C GLY A 69 3.35 -26.68 -26.52
N CYS A 70 3.11 -27.81 -27.21
CA CYS A 70 3.20 -29.16 -26.63
C CYS A 70 4.12 -30.08 -27.45
N THR A 71 4.38 -31.29 -26.95
CA THR A 71 5.22 -32.25 -27.67
C THR A 71 4.44 -32.95 -28.79
N ARG A 72 5.12 -33.32 -29.88
CA ARG A 72 4.49 -34.07 -30.99
C ARG A 72 3.84 -35.37 -30.52
N GLN A 73 4.42 -36.09 -29.54
CA GLN A 73 3.79 -37.29 -28.97
C GLN A 73 2.46 -36.99 -28.28
N TYR A 74 2.30 -35.82 -27.67
CA TYR A 74 1.05 -35.46 -27.01
C TYR A 74 -0.08 -35.30 -28.02
N ILE A 75 0.19 -34.74 -29.20
CA ILE A 75 -0.79 -34.68 -30.29
C ILE A 75 -1.19 -36.07 -30.76
N TYR A 76 -0.23 -36.99 -30.93
CA TYR A 76 -0.57 -38.39 -31.24
C TYR A 76 -1.51 -39.01 -30.18
N LYS A 77 -1.28 -38.75 -28.89
CA LYS A 77 -2.17 -39.21 -27.82
C LYS A 77 -3.56 -38.59 -27.91
N LEU A 78 -3.67 -37.29 -28.21
CA LEU A 78 -4.96 -36.61 -28.33
C LEU A 78 -5.79 -37.17 -29.48
N VAL A 79 -5.15 -37.46 -30.60
CA VAL A 79 -5.80 -38.09 -31.77
C VAL A 79 -6.18 -39.54 -31.46
N ALA A 80 -5.28 -40.32 -30.86
CA ALA A 80 -5.55 -41.72 -30.48
C ALA A 80 -6.71 -41.86 -29.47
N ASN A 81 -6.82 -40.90 -28.54
CA ASN A 81 -7.91 -40.85 -27.56
C ASN A 81 -9.22 -40.27 -28.14
N GLY A 82 -9.26 -39.90 -29.42
CA GLY A 82 -10.42 -39.31 -30.09
C GLY A 82 -10.78 -37.89 -29.63
N LYS A 83 -9.91 -37.23 -28.85
CA LYS A 83 -10.15 -35.86 -28.34
C LYS A 83 -9.87 -34.79 -29.38
N LEU A 84 -8.95 -35.06 -30.31
CA LEU A 84 -8.60 -34.18 -31.41
C LEU A 84 -8.89 -34.88 -32.73
N LYS A 85 -9.70 -34.27 -33.58
CA LYS A 85 -10.00 -34.78 -34.92
C LYS A 85 -8.80 -34.55 -35.84
N ALA A 86 -8.40 -35.60 -36.55
CA ALA A 86 -7.34 -35.54 -37.54
C ALA A 86 -7.73 -36.31 -38.80
N SER A 87 -7.34 -35.79 -39.96
CA SER A 87 -7.54 -36.43 -41.25
C SER A 87 -6.24 -37.07 -41.71
N ARG A 88 -6.31 -38.34 -42.12
CA ARG A 88 -5.17 -39.07 -42.68
C ARG A 88 -5.23 -39.00 -44.20
N LEU A 89 -4.25 -38.33 -44.81
CA LEU A 89 -4.17 -38.20 -46.27
C LEU A 89 -3.31 -39.30 -46.90
N SER A 90 -2.33 -39.83 -46.16
CA SER A 90 -1.43 -40.90 -46.62
C SER A 90 -0.93 -41.73 -45.44
N SER A 91 -0.22 -42.82 -45.72
CA SER A 91 0.34 -43.70 -44.69
C SER A 91 1.28 -42.99 -43.72
N ARG A 92 1.99 -41.96 -44.21
CA ARG A 92 2.94 -41.13 -43.46
C ARG A 92 2.44 -39.72 -43.12
N MET A 93 1.27 -39.33 -43.63
CA MET A 93 0.79 -37.95 -43.57
C MET A 93 -0.59 -37.85 -42.89
N ALA A 94 -0.65 -37.08 -41.81
CA ALA A 94 -1.88 -36.73 -41.12
C ALA A 94 -1.91 -35.24 -40.81
N PHE A 95 -3.07 -34.63 -40.97
CA PHE A 95 -3.32 -33.20 -40.75
C PHE A 95 -4.40 -33.00 -39.70
N VAL A 96 -4.27 -31.90 -38.97
CA VAL A 96 -5.26 -31.39 -38.02
C VAL A 96 -5.74 -30.05 -38.56
N ARG A 97 -7.05 -29.82 -38.57
CA ARG A 97 -7.59 -28.49 -38.87
C ARG A 97 -7.44 -27.60 -37.65
N LYS A 98 -7.03 -26.35 -37.85
CA LYS A 98 -6.92 -25.37 -36.77
C LYS A 98 -8.25 -25.19 -36.02
N ALA A 99 -9.37 -25.18 -36.74
CA ALA A 99 -10.71 -25.13 -36.16
C ALA A 99 -11.03 -26.32 -35.22
N ASP A 100 -10.50 -27.52 -35.50
CA ASP A 100 -10.69 -28.68 -34.61
C ASP A 100 -9.90 -28.52 -33.31
N ILE A 101 -8.75 -27.83 -33.34
CA ILE A 101 -7.98 -27.47 -32.16
C ILE A 101 -8.74 -26.43 -31.32
N GLU A 102 -9.26 -25.38 -31.96
CA GLU A 102 -10.04 -24.33 -31.30
C GLU A 102 -11.31 -24.90 -30.66
N LYS A 103 -12.06 -25.74 -31.38
CA LYS A 103 -13.23 -26.45 -30.86
C LYS A 103 -12.91 -27.37 -29.68
N MET A 104 -11.74 -28.02 -29.70
CA MET A 104 -11.27 -28.83 -28.58
C MET A 104 -11.03 -27.97 -27.33
N PHE A 105 -10.48 -26.76 -27.47
CA PHE A 105 -10.29 -25.84 -26.36
C PHE A 105 -11.61 -25.27 -25.84
N GLU A 106 -12.54 -24.91 -26.72
CA GLU A 106 -13.88 -24.45 -26.35
C GLU A 106 -14.66 -25.51 -25.57
N GLY A 107 -14.56 -26.78 -25.98
CA GLY A 107 -15.23 -27.90 -25.33
C GLY A 107 -14.64 -28.34 -23.99
N ASN A 108 -13.43 -27.88 -23.65
CA ASN A 108 -12.75 -28.26 -22.40
C ASN A 108 -12.16 -27.04 -21.68
N PRO A 109 -13.01 -26.12 -21.18
CA PRO A 109 -12.57 -24.98 -20.41
C PRO A 109 -11.84 -25.44 -19.14
N TYR A 110 -10.73 -24.78 -18.80
CA TYR A 110 -9.90 -25.15 -17.66
C TYR A 110 -10.71 -25.12 -16.36
N LYS A 111 -11.08 -26.29 -15.85
CA LYS A 111 -11.63 -26.44 -14.50
C LYS A 111 -10.45 -26.62 -13.55
N ARG A 112 -10.06 -25.54 -12.86
CA ARG A 112 -9.02 -25.59 -11.82
C ARG A 112 -9.44 -26.62 -10.76
N VAL A 113 -8.91 -27.83 -10.86
CA VAL A 113 -9.07 -28.83 -9.80
C VAL A 113 -8.05 -28.46 -8.73
N ILE A 114 -8.50 -27.66 -7.75
CA ILE A 114 -7.73 -27.48 -6.52
C ILE A 114 -7.69 -28.86 -5.88
N PRO A 115 -6.52 -29.48 -5.66
CA PRO A 115 -6.44 -30.74 -4.93
C PRO A 115 -7.00 -30.48 -3.53
N TYR A 116 -8.23 -30.92 -3.29
CA TYR A 116 -8.82 -30.85 -1.96
C TYR A 116 -7.95 -31.76 -1.09
N GLY A 117 -7.30 -31.17 -0.09
CA GLY A 117 -6.47 -31.91 0.87
C GLY A 117 -7.24 -33.13 1.38
N LYS A 118 -6.58 -34.28 1.36
CA LYS A 118 -7.14 -35.56 1.84
C LYS A 118 -7.76 -35.36 3.23
N ARG A 119 -9.08 -35.37 3.33
CA ARG A 119 -9.80 -35.55 4.60
C ARG A 119 -9.99 -37.04 4.85
N LYS A 120 -9.70 -37.47 6.08
CA LYS A 120 -9.81 -38.84 6.59
C LYS A 120 -11.25 -39.38 6.47
N PRO A 121 -11.46 -40.71 6.32
CA PRO A 121 -12.79 -41.30 6.18
C PRO A 121 -13.43 -41.63 7.55
N SER A 122 -14.77 -41.56 7.60
CA SER A 122 -15.76 -41.90 8.66
C SER A 122 -16.58 -40.64 9.05
N CYS A 123 -17.91 -40.59 9.10
CA CYS A 123 -18.99 -41.58 9.23
C CYS A 123 -20.28 -41.10 8.51
N LYS A 124 -21.27 -42.01 8.44
CA LYS A 124 -22.57 -42.01 7.73
C LYS A 124 -23.54 -40.82 7.96
N PRO A 125 -24.58 -40.64 7.10
CA PRO A 125 -25.34 -39.39 6.96
C PRO A 125 -26.60 -39.35 7.84
N LYS A 126 -26.97 -38.15 8.31
CA LYS A 126 -28.33 -37.80 8.76
C LYS A 126 -28.70 -36.38 8.31
N THR A 127 -29.64 -36.35 7.36
CA THR A 127 -30.86 -35.51 7.24
C THR A 127 -30.84 -34.02 7.62
N THR A 128 -31.21 -33.22 6.59
CA THR A 128 -32.13 -32.05 6.58
C THR A 128 -31.83 -30.84 7.45
N ASN A 129 -31.32 -29.77 6.81
CA ASN A 129 -32.08 -28.56 6.43
C ASN A 129 -31.11 -27.39 6.29
N LYS A 130 -30.77 -27.03 5.05
CA LYS A 130 -30.19 -25.73 4.71
C LYS A 130 -31.19 -25.00 3.84
N GLN A 131 -31.83 -24.02 4.47
CA GLN A 131 -32.41 -22.87 3.78
C GLN A 131 -31.30 -22.12 3.04
N GLU A 132 -31.71 -21.54 1.91
CA GLU A 132 -30.92 -20.86 0.89
C GLU A 132 -30.25 -19.57 1.39
N PRO A 133 -29.38 -18.91 0.58
CA PRO A 133 -29.91 -18.05 -0.47
C PRO A 133 -29.37 -18.39 -1.87
N THR A 134 -30.32 -18.65 -2.77
CA THR A 134 -30.49 -18.04 -4.09
C THR A 134 -29.25 -17.46 -4.77
N LYS A 135 -28.76 -18.23 -5.75
CA LYS A 135 -28.12 -17.70 -6.96
C LYS A 135 -29.16 -16.89 -7.77
N GLY A 136 -29.02 -15.57 -7.80
CA GLY A 136 -29.26 -14.77 -9.01
C GLY A 136 -27.89 -14.45 -9.61
N LYS A 137 -27.57 -14.87 -10.84
CA LYS A 137 -27.81 -14.12 -12.10
C LYS A 137 -27.31 -12.68 -12.06
N GLU A 138 -26.31 -12.41 -12.88
CA GLU A 138 -25.93 -11.17 -13.60
C GLU A 138 -24.42 -11.30 -13.91
N GLU A 139 -24.00 -11.84 -15.05
CA GLU A 139 -23.96 -11.16 -16.36
C GLU A 139 -23.52 -9.70 -16.21
N ASN A 140 -22.25 -9.42 -16.55
CA ASN A 140 -21.66 -8.08 -16.61
C ASN A 140 -21.74 -7.24 -15.32
N GLU A 141 -21.07 -7.67 -14.24
CA GLU A 141 -20.52 -6.64 -13.34
C GLU A 141 -19.45 -5.90 -14.14
N VAL A 142 -19.82 -4.71 -14.64
CA VAL A 142 -18.85 -3.66 -14.95
C VAL A 142 -17.97 -3.58 -13.70
N LEU A 143 -16.76 -4.13 -13.78
CA LEU A 143 -15.78 -4.00 -12.73
C LEU A 143 -15.47 -2.51 -12.68
N ASP A 144 -16.15 -1.79 -11.78
CA ASP A 144 -15.91 -0.38 -11.58
C ASP A 144 -14.46 -0.23 -11.14
N TYR A 145 -13.62 0.25 -12.06
CA TYR A 145 -12.25 0.58 -11.81
C TYR A 145 -12.14 2.09 -11.61
N TYR A 146 -11.50 2.52 -10.54
CA TYR A 146 -11.04 3.90 -10.45
C TYR A 146 -9.74 4.08 -11.22
N SER A 147 -9.69 5.12 -12.03
CA SER A 147 -8.42 5.64 -12.54
C SER A 147 -7.57 6.10 -11.36
N GLY A 148 -6.24 5.92 -11.45
CA GLY A 148 -5.34 6.42 -10.42
C GLY A 148 -5.51 7.93 -10.16
N GLU A 149 -5.89 8.71 -11.16
CA GLU A 149 -6.22 10.13 -11.01
C GLU A 149 -7.52 10.37 -10.24
N GLU A 150 -8.56 9.58 -10.51
CA GLU A 150 -9.82 9.64 -9.77
C GLU A 150 -9.63 9.28 -8.29
N VAL A 151 -8.84 8.23 -8.00
CA VAL A 151 -8.52 7.88 -6.60
C VAL A 151 -7.80 9.04 -5.90
N MET A 152 -6.86 9.69 -6.59
CA MET A 152 -6.15 10.85 -6.02
C MET A 152 -7.08 12.02 -5.73
N SER A 153 -8.05 12.29 -6.61
CA SER A 153 -9.01 13.39 -6.45
C SER A 153 -10.05 13.11 -5.38
N ILE A 154 -10.67 11.91 -5.39
CA ILE A 154 -11.73 11.53 -4.45
C ILE A 154 -11.16 11.49 -3.02
N TYR A 155 -10.04 10.79 -2.84
CA TYR A 155 -9.45 10.56 -1.52
C TYR A 155 -8.38 11.61 -1.14
N LYS A 156 -8.14 12.60 -2.00
CA LYS A 156 -7.15 13.69 -1.83
C LYS A 156 -5.74 13.20 -1.48
N VAL A 157 -5.28 12.15 -2.16
CA VAL A 157 -4.02 11.46 -1.84
C VAL A 157 -2.92 11.75 -2.86
N LYS A 158 -1.66 11.81 -2.41
CA LYS A 158 -0.48 11.91 -3.29
C LYS A 158 -0.25 10.62 -4.10
N LYS A 159 0.14 10.79 -5.37
CA LYS A 159 0.50 9.71 -6.33
C LYS A 159 1.46 8.67 -5.77
N SER A 160 2.57 9.11 -5.15
CA SER A 160 3.59 8.23 -4.58
C SER A 160 3.07 7.39 -3.40
N TRP A 161 2.22 7.99 -2.56
CA TRP A 161 1.58 7.28 -1.46
C TRP A 161 0.60 6.24 -2.01
N LEU A 162 -0.25 6.60 -2.96
CA LEU A 162 -1.20 5.66 -3.57
C LEU A 162 -0.49 4.43 -4.13
N TYR A 163 0.60 4.62 -4.88
CA TYR A 163 1.37 3.51 -5.46
C TYR A 163 2.07 2.63 -4.41
N THR A 164 2.66 3.23 -3.39
CA THR A 164 3.33 2.45 -2.35
C THR A 164 2.33 1.74 -1.43
N SER A 165 1.20 2.38 -1.10
CA SER A 165 0.10 1.79 -0.33
C SER A 165 -0.60 0.67 -1.08
N ALA A 166 -0.90 0.84 -2.38
CA ALA A 166 -1.50 -0.22 -3.19
C ALA A 166 -0.62 -1.46 -3.27
N ARG A 167 0.71 -1.30 -3.39
CA ARG A 167 1.66 -2.42 -3.35
C ARG A 167 1.72 -3.10 -1.97
N ARG A 168 1.78 -2.33 -0.88
CA ARG A 168 1.83 -2.89 0.49
C ARG A 168 0.57 -3.69 0.83
N ASN A 169 -0.60 -3.17 0.45
CA ASN A 169 -1.90 -3.77 0.73
C ASN A 169 -2.37 -4.75 -0.36
N LYS A 170 -1.54 -5.02 -1.37
CA LYS A 170 -1.83 -5.95 -2.49
C LYS A 170 -3.18 -5.65 -3.16
N ILE A 171 -3.48 -4.36 -3.36
CA ILE A 171 -4.72 -3.92 -4.02
C ILE A 171 -4.66 -4.37 -5.49
N PRO A 172 -5.66 -5.12 -6.00
CA PRO A 172 -5.73 -5.49 -7.40
C PRO A 172 -5.72 -4.26 -8.30
N MET A 173 -4.78 -4.21 -9.24
CA MET A 173 -4.64 -3.11 -10.19
C MET A 173 -4.37 -3.62 -11.61
N CYS A 174 -4.95 -2.92 -12.59
CA CYS A 174 -4.76 -3.19 -14.01
C CYS A 174 -4.06 -2.00 -14.66
N ARG A 175 -3.13 -2.25 -15.58
CA ARG A 175 -2.44 -1.20 -16.35
C ARG A 175 -2.95 -1.20 -17.77
N ILE A 176 -3.72 -0.17 -18.14
CA ILE A 176 -4.30 0.00 -19.47
C ILE A 176 -3.71 1.28 -20.07
N ALA A 177 -3.11 1.22 -21.26
CA ALA A 177 -2.49 2.35 -21.96
C ALA A 177 -1.51 3.19 -21.10
N GLY A 178 -0.74 2.53 -20.20
CA GLY A 178 0.21 3.21 -19.32
C GLY A 178 -0.41 3.91 -18.09
N LYS A 179 -1.74 3.92 -17.96
CA LYS A 179 -2.47 4.39 -16.79
C LYS A 179 -2.78 3.22 -15.85
N ASN A 180 -2.79 3.50 -14.55
CA ASN A 180 -3.08 2.52 -13.50
C ASN A 180 -4.55 2.63 -13.08
N TYR A 181 -5.24 1.50 -13.07
CA TYR A 181 -6.64 1.36 -12.68
C TYR A 181 -6.73 0.45 -11.46
N TYR A 182 -7.55 0.83 -10.47
CA TYR A 182 -7.70 0.11 -9.20
C TYR A 182 -9.13 -0.38 -9.03
N SER A 183 -9.31 -1.56 -8.44
CA SER A 183 -10.65 -2.06 -8.10
C SER A 183 -11.33 -1.16 -7.07
N LYS A 184 -12.50 -0.59 -7.41
CA LYS A 184 -13.30 0.28 -6.53
C LYS A 184 -13.58 -0.38 -5.17
N ARG A 185 -14.05 -1.63 -5.15
CA ARG A 185 -14.28 -2.41 -3.92
C ARG A 185 -13.09 -2.43 -2.97
N HIS A 186 -11.88 -2.66 -3.50
CA HIS A 186 -10.68 -2.77 -2.66
C HIS A 186 -10.18 -1.41 -2.18
N ILE A 187 -10.33 -0.37 -3.02
CA ILE A 187 -10.05 1.02 -2.67
C ILE A 187 -11.02 1.46 -1.56
N ASP A 188 -12.31 1.22 -1.72
CA ASP A 188 -13.34 1.64 -0.78
C ASP A 188 -13.24 0.89 0.55
N VAL A 189 -12.86 -0.39 0.56
CA VAL A 189 -12.56 -1.10 1.82
C VAL A 189 -11.29 -0.53 2.47
N PHE A 190 -10.26 -0.24 1.67
CA PHE A 190 -9.00 0.30 2.18
C PHE A 190 -9.13 1.71 2.77
N PHE A 191 -9.95 2.57 2.15
CA PHE A 191 -10.21 3.93 2.62
C PHE A 191 -11.39 4.02 3.59
N GLY A 192 -12.44 3.23 3.38
CA GLY A 192 -13.68 3.21 4.17
C GLY A 192 -13.58 2.51 5.53
N THR A 193 -12.45 1.84 5.83
CA THR A 193 -12.14 1.41 7.20
C THR A 193 -11.74 2.60 8.09
N ALA A 194 -11.55 3.80 7.51
CA ALA A 194 -11.36 5.01 8.29
C ALA A 194 -12.73 5.55 8.75
N VAL A 195 -13.10 5.16 9.98
CA VAL A 195 -13.91 5.86 10.99
C VAL A 195 -14.42 7.25 10.57
N ASP A 196 -15.70 7.55 10.80
CA ASP A 196 -16.42 8.84 10.61
C ASP A 196 -15.55 10.12 10.59
N ILE A 197 -14.74 10.31 9.54
CA ILE A 197 -13.97 11.54 9.29
C ILE A 197 -14.94 12.68 8.94
N HIS A 198 -16.16 12.34 8.51
CA HIS A 198 -17.20 13.28 8.13
C HIS A 198 -17.88 14.00 9.31
N SER A 199 -17.78 13.48 10.55
CA SER A 199 -18.39 14.14 11.72
C SER A 199 -17.53 15.29 12.27
N ILE A 200 -16.25 15.36 11.88
CA ILE A 200 -15.32 16.38 12.38
C ILE A 200 -15.33 17.59 11.44
N THR A 201 -15.84 18.69 11.97
CA THR A 201 -16.07 19.97 11.28
C THR A 201 -14.78 20.78 11.10
N GLU A 202 -13.92 20.83 12.13
CA GLU A 202 -12.74 21.69 12.15
C GLU A 202 -11.41 20.93 12.17
N TRP A 203 -10.56 21.24 11.18
CA TRP A 203 -9.26 20.63 10.95
C TRP A 203 -8.14 21.69 10.94
N VAL A 204 -7.12 21.51 11.76
CA VAL A 204 -5.95 22.42 11.89
C VAL A 204 -4.67 21.76 11.39
N THR A 205 -3.77 22.54 10.79
CA THR A 205 -2.45 22.04 10.38
C THR A 205 -1.45 22.05 11.54
N ALA A 206 -0.32 21.36 11.35
CA ALA A 206 0.76 21.37 12.34
C ALA A 206 1.35 22.77 12.57
N ASP A 207 1.29 23.66 11.58
CA ASP A 207 1.77 25.04 11.68
C ASP A 207 0.77 25.90 12.46
N ASP A 208 -0.53 25.79 12.13
CA ASP A 208 -1.59 26.49 12.87
C ASP A 208 -1.62 26.07 14.35
N VAL A 209 -1.36 24.79 14.64
CA VAL A 209 -1.30 24.30 16.03
C VAL A 209 -0.10 24.86 16.78
N GLU A 210 1.02 25.11 16.09
CA GLU A 210 2.19 25.74 16.69
C GLU A 210 1.89 27.20 17.05
N GLU A 211 1.13 27.93 16.22
CA GLU A 211 0.72 29.30 16.48
C GLU A 211 -0.36 29.39 17.58
N VAL A 212 -1.46 28.67 17.44
CA VAL A 212 -2.64 28.78 18.34
C VAL A 212 -2.36 28.16 19.71
N PHE A 213 -1.70 26.99 19.73
CA PHE A 213 -1.51 26.25 20.98
C PHE A 213 -0.08 26.35 21.52
N SER A 214 0.83 27.05 20.84
CA SER A 214 2.27 27.08 21.22
C SER A 214 2.84 25.67 21.41
N MET A 215 2.38 24.70 20.62
CA MET A 215 2.86 23.31 20.67
C MET A 215 3.89 23.07 19.59
N SER A 216 5.04 22.52 19.99
CA SER A 216 5.99 22.05 18.99
C SER A 216 5.40 20.90 18.17
N LYS A 217 5.78 20.83 16.90
CA LYS A 217 5.35 19.76 15.97
C LYS A 217 5.67 18.35 16.50
N SER A 218 6.73 18.19 17.28
CA SER A 218 7.10 16.93 17.92
C SER A 218 6.16 16.57 19.08
N ALA A 219 5.81 17.56 19.93
CA ALA A 219 4.85 17.38 21.00
C ALA A 219 3.47 17.02 20.44
N LEU A 220 3.02 17.70 19.38
CA LEU A 220 1.75 17.40 18.70
C LEU A 220 1.67 15.94 18.21
N ARG A 221 2.74 15.43 17.58
CA ARG A 221 2.80 14.02 17.14
C ARG A 221 2.73 13.03 18.31
N ALA A 222 3.42 13.32 19.40
CA ALA A 222 3.35 12.47 20.59
C ALA A 222 1.96 12.50 21.24
N TYR A 223 1.34 13.68 21.27
CA TYR A 223 0.03 13.89 21.88
C TYR A 223 -1.08 13.17 21.12
N THR A 224 -1.10 13.35 19.79
CA THR A 224 -2.06 12.69 18.89
C THR A 224 -1.97 11.17 18.97
N TYR A 225 -0.77 10.61 19.06
CA TYR A 225 -0.58 9.17 19.22
C TYR A 225 -1.09 8.62 20.56
N ARG A 226 -0.84 9.35 21.66
CA ARG A 226 -1.24 8.97 23.02
C ARG A 226 -2.74 9.01 23.21
N HIS A 227 -3.38 10.09 22.74
CA HIS A 227 -4.80 10.33 22.94
C HIS A 227 -5.67 9.86 21.76
N LYS A 228 -5.07 9.20 20.76
CA LYS A 228 -5.77 8.69 19.57
C LYS A 228 -6.59 9.75 18.86
N ILE A 229 -6.04 10.97 18.77
CA ILE A 229 -6.70 12.09 18.09
C ILE A 229 -6.86 11.73 16.61
N PRO A 230 -8.07 11.88 16.04
CA PRO A 230 -8.29 11.69 14.61
C PRO A 230 -7.35 12.57 13.77
N THR A 231 -6.71 11.97 12.78
CA THR A 231 -5.81 12.68 11.86
C THR A 231 -6.24 12.43 10.42
N LYS A 232 -6.24 13.51 9.62
CA LYS A 232 -6.57 13.47 8.20
C LYS A 232 -5.35 13.87 7.41
N ARG A 233 -5.08 13.17 6.32
CA ARG A 233 -3.92 13.47 5.47
C ARG A 233 -4.37 13.84 4.07
N GLU A 234 -4.39 15.13 3.77
CA GLU A 234 -4.71 15.64 2.44
C GLU A 234 -3.43 16.11 1.75
N TYR A 235 -3.16 15.62 0.54
CA TYR A 235 -1.99 16.00 -0.29
C TYR A 235 -0.64 16.01 0.46
N GLY A 236 -0.48 15.11 1.44
CA GLY A 236 0.73 14.99 2.25
C GLY A 236 0.95 16.09 3.29
N ARG A 237 -0.05 16.92 3.54
CA ARG A 237 -0.18 17.68 4.79
C ARG A 237 -1.04 16.86 5.75
N THR A 238 -0.66 16.87 7.03
CA THR A 238 -1.42 16.21 8.08
C THR A 238 -2.22 17.27 8.81
N TYR A 239 -3.51 17.06 8.88
CA TYR A 239 -4.49 17.84 9.61
C TYR A 239 -4.91 17.06 10.85
N TYR A 240 -5.17 17.80 11.92
CA TYR A 240 -5.59 17.28 13.21
C TYR A 240 -6.94 17.88 13.55
N SER A 241 -7.80 17.12 14.24
CA SER A 241 -9.06 17.66 14.74
C SER A 241 -8.78 18.76 15.77
N LYS A 242 -9.34 19.96 15.53
CA LYS A 242 -9.17 21.10 16.43
C LYS A 242 -9.93 20.89 17.74
N GLU A 243 -11.18 20.45 17.67
CA GLU A 243 -12.04 20.17 18.83
C GLU A 243 -11.37 19.21 19.82
N HIS A 244 -10.82 18.08 19.32
CA HIS A 244 -10.15 17.10 20.18
C HIS A 244 -8.86 17.66 20.81
N LEU A 245 -8.19 18.61 20.14
CA LEU A 245 -7.02 19.27 20.71
C LEU A 245 -7.41 20.29 21.79
N GLU A 246 -8.51 21.02 21.59
CA GLU A 246 -9.05 21.99 22.55
C GLU A 246 -9.61 21.32 23.80
N GLU A 247 -10.42 20.27 23.63
CA GLU A 247 -11.02 19.52 24.74
C GLU A 247 -9.95 18.91 25.67
N LEU A 248 -8.90 18.34 25.07
CA LEU A 248 -7.82 17.73 25.83
C LEU A 248 -6.93 18.75 26.55
N ARG A 249 -6.77 19.94 25.99
CA ARG A 249 -5.97 21.00 26.61
C ARG A 249 -6.79 21.85 27.57
N ARG A 250 -8.12 21.84 27.50
CA ARG A 250 -9.02 22.70 28.28
C ARG A 250 -8.51 24.14 28.27
N THR A 251 -8.34 24.70 27.08
CA THR A 251 -7.88 26.10 26.90
C THR A 251 -8.70 27.08 27.73
N ASP A 252 -9.98 26.76 27.96
CA ASP A 252 -10.91 27.53 28.80
C ASP A 252 -10.39 27.74 30.23
N LEU A 253 -9.73 26.74 30.84
CA LEU A 253 -9.14 26.89 32.19
C LEU A 253 -7.90 27.80 32.20
N MET A 254 -7.22 28.00 31.07
CA MET A 254 -6.08 28.95 31.01
C MET A 254 -6.55 30.40 30.97
N SER A 255 -7.78 30.65 30.55
CA SER A 255 -8.42 31.97 30.45
C SER A 255 -9.28 32.30 31.66
N ASP A 256 -9.53 31.35 32.56
CA ASP A 256 -10.27 31.58 33.80
C ASP A 256 -9.45 32.44 34.79
N ASP A 257 -10.01 33.58 35.19
CA ASP A 257 -9.44 34.52 36.19
C ASP A 257 -9.24 33.89 37.59
N ASN A 258 -9.79 32.70 37.80
CA ASN A 258 -9.73 31.96 39.06
C ASN A 258 -8.41 31.18 39.25
N TYR A 259 -7.56 31.10 38.23
CA TYR A 259 -6.30 30.37 38.30
C TYR A 259 -5.10 31.28 38.09
N TYR A 260 -4.08 31.13 38.95
CA TYR A 260 -2.75 31.70 38.70
C TYR A 260 -1.84 30.67 38.03
N THR A 261 -1.09 31.11 37.03
CA THR A 261 0.07 30.37 36.53
C THR A 261 1.21 30.45 37.53
N THR A 262 2.06 29.42 37.58
CA THR A 262 3.26 29.46 38.43
C THR A 262 4.14 30.67 38.15
N GLU A 263 4.26 31.10 36.89
CA GLU A 263 5.02 32.29 36.48
C GLU A 263 4.45 33.58 37.09
N GLN A 264 3.12 33.74 37.08
CA GLN A 264 2.46 34.87 37.74
C GLN A 264 2.69 34.87 39.25
N VAL A 265 2.61 33.71 39.91
CA VAL A 265 2.89 33.61 41.36
C VAL A 265 4.36 33.99 41.67
N GLN A 266 5.31 33.61 40.81
CA GLN A 266 6.71 34.03 40.97
C GLN A 266 6.86 35.56 40.88
N GLN A 267 6.17 36.20 39.94
CA GLN A 267 6.21 37.65 39.77
C GLN A 267 5.51 38.40 40.91
N LEU A 268 4.34 37.94 41.34
CA LEU A 268 3.54 38.59 42.39
C LEU A 268 4.19 38.52 43.76
N TYR A 269 4.80 37.38 44.11
CA TYR A 269 5.30 37.12 45.46
C TYR A 269 6.84 37.02 45.54
N GLY A 270 7.55 37.21 44.42
CA GLY A 270 9.02 37.13 44.38
C GLY A 270 9.59 35.76 44.73
N LEU A 271 8.80 34.69 44.61
CA LEU A 271 9.19 33.34 44.99
C LEU A 271 9.88 32.58 43.85
N THR A 272 10.78 31.66 44.20
CA THR A 272 11.34 30.70 43.23
C THR A 272 10.32 29.59 42.91
N SER A 273 10.40 29.01 41.71
CA SER A 273 9.52 27.90 41.30
C SER A 273 9.62 26.68 42.21
N ALA A 274 10.82 26.44 42.77
CA ALA A 274 11.06 25.40 43.76
C ALA A 274 10.28 25.67 45.06
N ASN A 275 10.31 26.91 45.56
CA ASN A 275 9.56 27.29 46.77
C ASN A 275 8.05 27.16 46.57
N ILE A 276 7.54 27.58 45.40
CA ILE A 276 6.12 27.42 45.06
C ILE A 276 5.73 25.94 45.07
N CYS A 277 6.56 25.05 44.52
CA CYS A 277 6.30 23.61 44.54
C CYS A 277 6.26 23.01 45.97
N HIS A 278 7.04 23.57 46.90
CA HIS A 278 6.99 23.19 48.31
C HIS A 278 5.72 23.70 48.98
N ILE A 279 5.32 24.95 48.73
CA ILE A 279 4.09 25.55 49.25
C ILE A 279 2.86 24.78 48.78
N VAL A 280 2.79 24.46 47.49
CA VAL A 280 1.71 23.66 46.90
C VAL A 280 1.59 22.29 47.58
N ARG A 281 2.72 21.66 47.91
CA ARG A 281 2.73 20.38 48.64
C ARG A 281 2.34 20.53 50.11
N ALA A 282 2.79 21.58 50.79
CA ALA A 282 2.55 21.81 52.22
C ALA A 282 1.11 22.23 52.53
N HIS A 283 0.50 23.07 51.67
CA HIS A 283 -0.86 23.59 51.86
C HIS A 283 -1.91 22.85 51.01
N HIS A 284 -1.55 21.73 50.39
CA HIS A 284 -2.44 20.90 49.56
C HIS A 284 -3.21 21.70 48.49
N ILE A 285 -2.53 22.65 47.84
CA ILE A 285 -3.15 23.50 46.81
C ILE A 285 -3.52 22.64 45.59
N SER A 286 -4.75 22.77 45.11
CA SER A 286 -5.22 22.09 43.91
C SER A 286 -4.43 22.57 42.69
N LYS A 287 -3.74 21.63 42.03
CA LYS A 287 -2.97 21.90 40.82
C LYS A 287 -3.59 21.22 39.61
N VAL A 288 -3.80 21.98 38.54
CA VAL A 288 -4.23 21.46 37.24
C VAL A 288 -3.09 21.68 36.25
N LYS A 289 -2.68 20.61 35.58
CA LYS A 289 -1.61 20.68 34.58
C LYS A 289 -2.22 20.89 33.19
N VAL A 290 -1.93 22.03 32.58
CA VAL A 290 -2.35 22.35 31.21
C VAL A 290 -1.11 22.57 30.34
N GLY A 291 -0.80 21.57 29.51
CA GLY A 291 0.43 21.56 28.71
C GLY A 291 1.69 21.55 29.58
N VAL A 292 2.53 22.58 29.43
CA VAL A 292 3.77 22.76 30.22
C VAL A 292 3.52 23.56 31.50
N LYS A 293 2.43 24.32 31.56
CA LYS A 293 2.12 25.20 32.69
C LYS A 293 1.32 24.47 33.75
N ASN A 294 1.60 24.78 35.01
CA ASN A 294 0.76 24.38 36.14
C ASN A 294 -0.10 25.56 36.55
N LEU A 295 -1.40 25.34 36.59
CA LEU A 295 -2.39 26.29 37.09
C LEU A 295 -2.69 25.95 38.55
N LEU A 296 -2.69 26.98 39.39
CA LEU A 296 -2.96 26.91 40.82
C LEU A 296 -4.21 27.75 41.11
N LEU A 297 -5.12 27.23 41.94
CA LEU A 297 -6.32 27.97 42.28
C LEU A 297 -5.95 29.24 43.06
N LYS A 298 -6.40 30.41 42.57
CA LYS A 298 -6.07 31.73 43.12
C LYS A 298 -6.39 31.85 44.60
N THR A 299 -7.58 31.39 45.00
CA THR A 299 -8.05 31.40 46.39
C THR A 299 -7.15 30.61 47.34
N ASP A 300 -6.64 29.47 46.88
CA ASP A 300 -5.78 28.60 47.68
C ASP A 300 -4.37 29.15 47.79
N VAL A 301 -3.86 29.77 46.71
CA VAL A 301 -2.56 30.46 46.71
C VAL A 301 -2.61 31.65 47.66
N GLU A 302 -3.63 32.50 47.57
CA GLU A 302 -3.77 33.68 48.43
C GLU A 302 -3.89 33.28 49.91
N ARG A 303 -4.66 32.23 50.21
CA ARG A 303 -4.75 31.66 51.55
C ARG A 303 -3.40 31.17 52.08
N ALA A 304 -2.68 30.38 51.28
CA ALA A 304 -1.37 29.85 51.68
C ALA A 304 -0.34 30.98 51.91
N MET A 305 -0.40 32.04 51.10
CA MET A 305 0.48 33.20 51.27
C MET A 305 0.11 34.03 52.51
N ALA A 306 -1.19 34.22 52.81
CA ALA A 306 -1.65 34.88 54.03
C ALA A 306 -1.25 34.11 55.29
N GLU A 307 -1.32 32.78 55.28
CA GLU A 307 -0.86 31.94 56.39
C GLU A 307 0.65 32.02 56.63
N ARG A 308 1.45 32.20 55.57
CA ARG A 308 2.90 32.42 55.70
C ARG A 308 3.23 33.79 56.27
N ALA A 309 2.55 34.84 55.78
CA ALA A 309 2.69 36.19 56.31
C ALA A 309 2.31 36.26 57.80
N ALA A 310 1.24 35.57 58.21
CA ALA A 310 0.83 35.47 59.61
C ALA A 310 1.86 34.73 60.50
N LYS A 311 2.67 33.84 59.92
CA LYS A 311 3.77 33.12 60.59
C LYS A 311 5.10 33.88 60.53
N GLY A 312 5.15 35.07 59.92
CA GLY A 312 6.36 35.90 59.82
C GLY A 312 7.44 35.36 58.86
N LEU A 313 7.03 34.57 57.85
CA LEU A 313 7.90 33.93 56.86
C LEU A 313 7.69 34.47 55.45
#